data_AF-A0A529PR99-F1
#
_entry.id   AF-A0A529PR99-F1
#
_cell.length_a   1.000
_cell.length_b   1.000
_cell.length_c   1.000
_cell.angle_alpha   90.00
_cell.angle_beta   90.00
_cell.angle_gamma   90.00
#
_symmetry.space_group_name_H-M   'P 1'
#
loop_
_entity.id
_entity.type
_entity.pdbx_description
1 polymer ?
#
loop_
_entity_poly.entity_id
_entity_poly.type
_entity_poly.pdbx_seq_one_letter_code
_entity_poly.pdbx_strand_id
1 'polypeptide(L)' 'LDAQQVAEITGHPVGGVCPFGLASPLPVYCDVSLRAFDEVVPAAGATNAAVRIGVDRMVSLVGAEWCDICQ' A
#
# COMPACT_ATOMS: atom_id res chain seq x y z
N LEU A 1 -9.53 -7.13 12.08
CA LEU A 1 -8.70 -8.22 11.53
C LEU A 1 -7.65 -8.53 12.59
N ASP A 2 -7.52 -9.78 12.98
CA ASP A 2 -6.34 -10.18 13.75
C ASP A 2 -5.10 -10.27 12.83
N ALA A 3 -3.92 -10.42 13.44
CA ALA A 3 -2.66 -10.41 12.68
C ALA A 3 -2.55 -11.58 11.69
N GLN A 4 -3.18 -12.71 11.99
CA GLN A 4 -3.16 -13.89 11.13
C GLN A 4 -4.03 -13.66 9.88
N GLN A 5 -5.23 -13.12 10.07
CA GLN A 5 -6.14 -12.77 8.97
C GLN A 5 -5.52 -11.75 8.01
N VAL A 6 -4.77 -10.76 8.52
CA VAL A 6 -4.05 -9.79 7.66
C VAL A 6 -3.05 -10.51 6.75
N ALA A 7 -2.25 -11.41 7.32
CA ALA A 7 -1.25 -12.16 6.54
C ALA A 7 -1.91 -13.09 5.51
N GLU A 8 -2.99 -13.77 5.88
CA GLU A 8 -3.73 -14.66 4.97
C GLU A 8 -4.35 -13.91 3.79
N ILE A 9 -4.92 -12.72 4.03
CA ILE A 9 -5.60 -11.92 2.99
C ILE A 9 -4.58 -11.18 2.10
N THR A 10 -3.61 -10.51 2.72
CA THR A 10 -2.71 -9.58 2.02
C THR A 10 -1.40 -10.24 1.57
N GLY A 11 -1.03 -11.39 2.12
CA GLY A 11 0.28 -12.01 1.93
C GLY A 11 1.40 -11.40 2.77
N HIS A 12 1.09 -10.41 3.61
CA HIS A 12 2.07 -9.62 4.34
C HIS A 12 1.76 -9.53 5.84
N PRO A 13 2.78 -9.54 6.72
CA PRO A 13 2.56 -9.39 8.15
C PRO A 13 2.07 -7.98 8.50
N VAL A 14 1.39 -7.85 9.64
CA VAL A 14 1.05 -6.54 10.21
C VAL A 14 2.31 -5.69 10.38
N GLY A 15 2.24 -4.41 9.97
CA GLY A 15 3.39 -3.49 9.97
C GLY A 15 4.31 -3.62 8.75
N GLY A 16 4.11 -4.63 7.90
CA GLY A 16 4.82 -4.81 6.63
C GLY A 16 3.90 -4.89 5.42
N VAL A 17 2.62 -4.52 5.56
CA VAL A 17 1.62 -4.63 4.50
C VAL A 17 2.01 -3.73 3.33
N CYS A 18 2.42 -4.39 2.26
CA CYS A 18 2.84 -3.78 1.01
C CYS A 18 1.61 -3.57 0.13
N PRO A 19 1.46 -2.42 -0.55
CA PRO A 19 0.39 -2.25 -1.53
C PRO A 19 0.62 -3.06 -2.81
N PHE A 20 1.83 -3.63 -3.00
CA PHE A 20 2.20 -4.44 -4.15
C PHE A 20 2.13 -5.94 -3.84
N GLY A 21 1.85 -6.76 -4.87
CA GLY A 21 2.01 -8.22 -4.79
C GLY A 21 1.10 -8.90 -3.77
N LEU A 22 -0.11 -8.36 -3.56
CA LEU A 22 -1.08 -8.90 -2.60
C LEU A 22 -1.45 -10.35 -2.96
N ALA A 23 -1.60 -11.20 -1.93
CA ALA A 23 -1.95 -12.61 -2.11
C ALA A 23 -3.32 -12.84 -2.75
N SER A 24 -4.23 -11.88 -2.57
CA SER A 24 -5.56 -11.86 -3.19
C SER A 24 -5.80 -10.52 -3.90
N PRO A 25 -6.63 -10.48 -4.95
CA PRO A 25 -7.00 -9.23 -5.59
C PRO A 25 -7.85 -8.39 -4.61
N LEU A 26 -7.30 -7.27 -4.17
CA LEU A 26 -7.94 -6.33 -3.27
C LEU A 26 -7.98 -4.95 -3.92
N PRO A 27 -9.08 -4.20 -3.78
CA PRO A 27 -9.12 -2.81 -4.22
C PRO A 27 -8.11 -2.01 -3.39
N VAL A 28 -7.29 -1.22 -4.07
CA VAL A 28 -6.32 -0.33 -3.44
C VAL A 28 -6.80 1.10 -3.61
N TYR A 29 -6.79 1.85 -2.52
CA TYR A 29 -7.17 3.25 -2.51
C TYR A 29 -5.98 4.10 -2.07
N CYS A 30 -5.77 5.22 -2.76
CA CYS A 30 -4.79 6.23 -2.40
C CYS A 30 -5.50 7.50 -1.96
N ASP A 31 -5.09 8.03 -0.81
CA ASP A 31 -5.64 9.30 -0.32
C ASP A 31 -5.17 10.47 -1.20
N VAL A 32 -6.06 11.43 -1.47
CA VAL A 32 -5.76 12.61 -2.30
C VAL A 32 -4.59 13.44 -1.78
N SER A 33 -4.31 13.41 -0.47
CA SER A 33 -3.16 14.10 0.13
C SER A 33 -1.81 13.62 -0.42
N LEU A 34 -1.71 12.37 -0.88
CA LEU A 34 -0.47 11.83 -1.45
C LEU A 34 -0.05 12.56 -2.74
N ARG A 35 -0.98 13.24 -3.43
CA ARG A 35 -0.69 14.04 -4.63
C ARG A 35 0.17 15.26 -4.35
N ALA A 36 0.33 15.65 -3.09
CA ALA A 36 1.21 16.76 -2.69
C ALA A 36 2.70 16.38 -2.71
N PHE A 37 3.04 15.12 -2.97
CA PHE A 37 4.40 14.60 -2.94
C PHE A 37 4.80 14.02 -4.30
N ASP A 38 6.06 14.24 -4.69
CA ASP A 38 6.63 13.59 -5.88
C ASP A 38 6.92 12.09 -5.61
N GLU A 39 7.35 11.77 -4.39
CA GLU A 39 7.72 10.42 -3.96
C GLU A 39 7.15 10.07 -2.59
N VAL A 40 6.92 8.76 -2.39
CA VAL A 40 6.48 8.16 -1.12
C VAL A 40 7.35 6.96 -0.78
N VAL A 41 7.25 6.50 0.49
CA VAL A 41 8.03 5.38 1.02
C VAL A 41 7.11 4.33 1.66
N PRO A 42 6.30 3.57 0.87
CA PRO A 42 5.47 2.49 1.40
C PRO A 42 6.30 1.30 1.90
N ALA A 43 5.67 0.46 2.74
CA ALA A 43 6.24 -0.81 3.16
C ALA A 43 6.50 -1.73 1.94
N ALA A 44 7.59 -2.50 2.01
CA ALA A 44 8.04 -3.38 0.93
C ALA A 44 7.97 -4.86 1.31
N GLY A 45 6.94 -5.24 2.07
CA GLY A 45 6.60 -6.64 2.35
C GLY A 45 7.29 -7.29 3.54
N ALA A 46 8.07 -6.52 4.31
CA ALA A 46 8.66 -6.94 5.57
C ALA A 46 8.70 -5.77 6.57
N THR A 47 8.77 -6.08 7.87
CA THR A 47 8.71 -5.09 8.96
C THR A 47 9.80 -4.01 8.90
N ASN A 48 10.95 -4.33 8.30
CA ASN A 48 12.11 -3.44 8.18
C ASN A 48 12.46 -3.10 6.72
N ALA A 49 11.51 -3.26 5.80
CA ALA A 49 11.70 -2.98 4.39
C ALA A 49 10.70 -1.93 3.90
N ALA A 50 11.20 -0.94 3.17
CA ALA A 50 10.39 0.06 2.51
C ALA A 50 10.97 0.40 1.13
N VAL A 51 10.12 0.87 0.22
CA VAL A 51 10.52 1.22 -1.15
C VAL A 51 10.24 2.69 -1.39
N ARG A 52 11.23 3.42 -1.89
CA ARG A 52 11.04 4.79 -2.38
C ARG A 52 10.55 4.73 -3.82
N ILE A 53 9.42 5.37 -4.11
CA ILE A 53 8.77 5.32 -5.41
C ILE A 53 8.00 6.60 -5.68
N GLY A 54 7.95 7.03 -6.95
CA GLY A 54 7.11 8.14 -7.37
C GLY A 54 5.62 7.83 -7.17
N VAL A 55 4.84 8.81 -6.73
CA VAL A 55 3.41 8.61 -6.38
C VAL A 55 2.61 8.08 -7.57
N ASP A 56 2.74 8.71 -8.74
CA ASP A 56 2.04 8.27 -9.96
C ASP A 56 2.45 6.86 -10.39
N ARG A 57 3.73 6.50 -10.18
CA ARG A 57 4.23 5.17 -10.49
C ARG A 57 3.67 4.13 -9.52
N MET A 58 3.58 4.44 -8.23
CA MET A 58 2.95 3.57 -7.25
C MET A 58 1.49 3.31 -7.62
N VAL A 59 0.70 4.37 -7.80
CA VAL A 59 -0.74 4.31 -8.09
C VAL A 59 -1.02 3.49 -9.34
N SER A 60 -0.25 3.71 -10.41
CA SER A 60 -0.39 2.94 -11.65
C SER A 60 -0.02 1.46 -11.50
N LEU A 61 0.97 1.12 -10.67
CA LEU A 61 1.37 -0.27 -10.43
C LEU A 61 0.32 -1.08 -9.66
N VAL A 62 -0.38 -0.44 -8.73
CA VAL A 62 -1.39 -1.10 -7.90
C VAL A 62 -2.82 -0.95 -8.42
N GLY A 63 -3.00 -0.16 -9.49
CA GLY A 63 -4.32 0.15 -10.04
C GLY A 63 -5.20 0.90 -9.03
N ALA A 64 -4.62 1.79 -8.22
CA ALA A 64 -5.34 2.41 -7.11
C ALA A 64 -6.33 3.48 -7.57
N GLU A 65 -7.43 3.56 -6.83
CA GLU A 65 -8.42 4.64 -6.95
C GLU A 65 -8.11 5.77 -5.96
N TRP A 66 -8.34 7.01 -6.37
CA TRP A 66 -8.16 8.18 -5.51
C TRP A 66 -9.40 8.44 -4.67
N CYS A 67 -9.21 8.67 -3.38
CA CYS A 67 -10.30 8.99 -2.44
C CYS A 67 -9.83 10.02 -1.41
N ASP A 68 -10.76 10.79 -0.84
CA ASP A 68 -10.49 11.71 0.26
C ASP A 68 -10.98 11.04 1.55
N ILE A 69 -10.05 10.46 2.32
CA ILE A 69 -10.35 9.55 3.44
C ILE A 69 -9.61 9.89 4.73
N CYS A 70 -8.48 10.60 4.65
CA CYS A 70 -7.71 11.00 5.83
C CYS A 70 -8.19 12.34 6.39
N GLN A 71 -8.20 12.48 7.73
CA GLN A 71 -8.44 13.74 8.46
C GLN A 71 -7.25 14.10 9.33
#